data_AF-B0C760-F1
#
_entry.id   AF-B0C760-F1
#
_cell.length_a   1.000
_cell.length_b   1.000
_cell.length_c   1.000
_cell.angle_alpha   90.00
_cell.angle_beta   90.00
_cell.angle_gamma   90.00
#
_symmetry.space_group_name_H-M   'P 1'
#
loop_
_entity.id
_entity.type
_entity.pdbx_description
1 polymer ?
#
loop_
_entity_poly.entity_id
_entity_poly.type
_entity_poly.pdbx_seq_one_letter_code
_entity_poly.pdbx_strand_id
1 'polypeptide(L)'
;MLLAFLLLIYSPVASAKPIGACVQDPTGICTRDINPCGNPSVCGCSEGYTYNASIGKCLIDDIGLANDAGVEVKSRCALEPKGICTQDINQCGHASICQCPDNTTYSPVIGQCVKKLETPKGEY
;
A
#
# COMPACT_ATOMS: atom_id res chain seq x y z
N MET A 1 -51.63 28.06 1.56
CA MET A 1 -50.41 27.88 0.76
C MET A 1 -49.22 27.75 1.71
N LEU A 2 -48.95 26.56 2.27
CA LEU A 2 -47.68 26.23 2.93
C LEU A 2 -47.65 24.71 3.23
N LEU A 3 -47.33 23.92 2.21
CA LEU A 3 -47.12 22.47 2.33
C LEU A 3 -45.91 22.14 1.47
N ALA A 4 -44.72 22.52 1.95
CA ALA A 4 -43.47 22.26 1.25
C ALA A 4 -42.25 22.37 2.19
N PHE A 5 -42.18 21.53 3.22
CA PHE A 5 -40.93 21.35 3.99
C PHE A 5 -40.84 19.90 4.48
N LEU A 6 -40.56 18.95 3.57
CA LEU A 6 -40.20 17.57 3.91
C LEU A 6 -39.51 16.87 2.73
N LEU A 7 -38.43 17.49 2.24
CA LEU A 7 -37.48 16.83 1.33
C LEU A 7 -36.06 17.06 1.86
N LEU A 8 -35.79 16.49 3.04
CA LEU A 8 -34.43 16.38 3.55
C LEU A 8 -33.83 15.05 3.10
N ILE A 9 -32.91 15.17 2.14
CA ILE A 9 -31.59 14.49 2.08
C ILE A 9 -31.59 12.96 2.24
N TYR A 10 -31.94 12.26 1.17
CA TYR A 10 -31.41 10.92 0.89
C TYR A 10 -30.22 11.07 -0.08
N SER A 11 -29.04 11.37 0.45
CA SER A 11 -27.81 11.20 -0.32
C SER A 11 -27.44 9.71 -0.28
N PRO A 12 -27.31 9.02 -1.43
CA PRO A 12 -26.74 7.68 -1.42
C PRO A 12 -25.30 7.80 -0.93
N VAL A 13 -24.98 7.12 0.17
CA VAL A 13 -23.60 6.94 0.58
C VAL A 13 -22.95 6.05 -0.48
N ALA A 14 -22.06 6.61 -1.28
CA ALA A 14 -21.27 5.85 -2.23
C ALA A 14 -20.30 4.96 -1.44
N SER A 15 -20.68 3.70 -1.22
CA SER A 15 -19.80 2.69 -0.67
C SER A 15 -18.97 2.12 -1.81
N ALA A 16 -17.67 2.45 -1.85
CA ALA A 16 -16.77 1.86 -2.83
C ALA A 16 -16.60 0.37 -2.53
N LYS A 17 -16.75 -0.47 -3.57
CA LYS A 17 -16.60 -1.91 -3.43
C LYS A 17 -15.11 -2.23 -3.17
N PRO A 18 -14.78 -3.09 -2.19
CA PRO A 18 -13.41 -3.51 -2.01
C PRO A 18 -12.84 -4.16 -3.27
N ILE A 19 -11.57 -3.88 -3.56
CA ILE A 19 -10.90 -4.34 -4.80
C ILE A 19 -9.97 -5.53 -4.57
N GLY A 20 -9.61 -5.84 -3.33
CA GLY A 20 -8.89 -7.08 -2.99
C GLY A 20 -7.98 -6.96 -1.76
N ALA A 21 -7.06 -7.92 -1.66
CA ALA A 21 -6.07 -7.98 -0.58
C ALA A 21 -5.10 -6.78 -0.61
N CYS A 22 -4.48 -6.48 0.53
CA CYS A 22 -3.50 -5.39 0.64
C CYS A 22 -2.21 -5.63 -0.17
N VAL A 23 -1.85 -6.89 -0.39
CA VAL A 23 -0.63 -7.30 -1.08
C VAL A 23 -0.97 -8.35 -2.13
N GLN A 24 -0.41 -8.21 -3.32
CA GLN A 24 -0.50 -9.20 -4.38
C GLN A 24 0.89 -9.54 -4.94
N ASP A 25 1.01 -10.74 -5.50
CA ASP A 25 2.11 -11.05 -6.40
C ASP A 25 1.95 -10.26 -7.72
N PRO A 26 3.06 -9.86 -8.37
CA PRO A 26 2.97 -9.23 -9.68
C PRO A 26 2.29 -10.14 -10.72
N THR A 27 1.35 -9.57 -11.47
CA THR A 27 0.57 -10.29 -12.50
C THR A 27 1.02 -9.97 -13.92
N GLY A 28 1.77 -8.89 -14.11
CA GLY A 28 2.26 -8.45 -15.42
C GLY A 28 3.71 -8.85 -15.72
N ILE A 29 4.23 -8.32 -16.83
CA ILE A 29 5.62 -8.51 -17.22
C ILE A 29 6.53 -7.82 -16.20
N CYS A 30 7.56 -8.52 -15.76
CA CYS A 30 8.65 -7.98 -14.96
C CYS A 30 9.88 -7.74 -15.82
N THR A 31 10.67 -6.74 -15.45
CA THR A 31 12.03 -6.62 -15.96
C THR A 31 12.90 -7.79 -15.45
N ARG A 32 13.97 -8.11 -16.18
CA ARG A 32 14.86 -9.23 -15.86
C ARG A 32 16.03 -8.85 -14.94
N ASP A 33 16.25 -7.56 -14.73
CA ASP A 33 17.26 -7.07 -13.82
C ASP A 33 16.85 -7.34 -12.37
N ILE A 34 17.83 -7.34 -11.47
CA ILE A 34 17.60 -7.55 -10.04
C ILE A 34 18.20 -6.36 -9.29
N ASN A 35 17.34 -5.65 -8.57
CA ASN A 35 17.71 -4.49 -7.79
C ASN A 35 18.47 -4.88 -6.50
N PRO A 36 19.04 -3.92 -5.75
CA PRO A 36 19.77 -4.21 -4.51
C PRO A 36 18.95 -4.91 -3.41
N CYS A 37 17.63 -4.82 -3.46
CA CYS A 37 16.72 -5.54 -2.55
C CYS A 37 16.46 -6.99 -2.96
N GLY A 38 16.95 -7.43 -4.13
CA GLY A 38 16.80 -8.79 -4.65
C GLY A 38 15.55 -9.03 -5.48
N ASN A 39 14.85 -7.97 -5.90
CA ASN A 39 13.62 -8.07 -6.70
C ASN A 39 13.81 -7.45 -8.09
N PRO A 40 12.93 -7.72 -9.07
CA PRO A 40 12.86 -6.94 -10.29
C PRO A 40 12.74 -5.43 -10.02
N SER A 41 13.32 -4.58 -10.87
CA SER A 41 13.16 -3.13 -10.72
C SER A 41 11.77 -2.65 -11.10
N VAL A 42 11.11 -3.32 -12.05
CA VAL A 42 9.76 -2.98 -12.50
C VAL A 42 8.97 -4.26 -12.75
N CYS A 43 7.72 -4.30 -12.31
CA CYS A 43 6.74 -5.32 -12.69
C CYS A 43 5.36 -4.68 -12.91
N GLY A 44 4.53 -5.30 -13.74
CA GLY A 44 3.12 -4.97 -13.85
C GLY A 44 2.29 -5.53 -12.69
N CYS A 45 1.30 -4.76 -12.26
CA CYS A 45 0.32 -5.12 -11.24
C CYS A 45 -1.10 -5.07 -11.82
N SER A 46 -2.05 -5.67 -11.11
CA SER A 46 -3.48 -5.53 -11.37
C SER A 46 -3.93 -4.07 -11.16
N GLU A 47 -5.08 -3.69 -11.74
CA GLU A 47 -5.66 -2.35 -11.55
C GLU A 47 -5.90 -2.04 -10.06
N GLY A 48 -5.54 -0.83 -9.62
CA GLY A 48 -5.62 -0.38 -8.23
C GLY A 48 -4.45 -0.82 -7.34
N TYR A 49 -3.37 -1.31 -7.96
CA TYR A 49 -2.14 -1.71 -7.27
C TYR A 49 -0.89 -1.12 -7.93
N THR A 50 0.08 -0.73 -7.09
CA THR A 50 1.39 -0.24 -7.52
C THR A 50 2.50 -1.20 -7.11
N TYR A 51 3.43 -1.47 -8.03
CA TYR A 51 4.60 -2.30 -7.77
C TYR A 51 5.59 -1.60 -6.84
N ASN A 52 5.93 -2.26 -5.73
CA ASN A 52 6.98 -1.81 -4.82
C ASN A 52 8.24 -2.68 -5.01
N ALA A 53 9.20 -2.15 -5.76
CA ALA A 53 10.44 -2.84 -6.09
C ALA A 53 11.31 -3.17 -4.85
N SER A 54 11.17 -2.44 -3.75
CA SER A 54 11.90 -2.72 -2.52
C SER A 54 11.45 -4.02 -1.86
N ILE A 55 10.21 -4.44 -2.08
CA ILE A 55 9.64 -5.66 -1.47
C ILE A 55 9.21 -6.72 -2.49
N GLY A 56 9.23 -6.40 -3.78
CA GLY A 56 8.92 -7.33 -4.86
C GLY A 56 7.44 -7.71 -4.94
N LYS A 57 6.54 -6.86 -4.44
CA LYS A 57 5.10 -7.09 -4.39
C LYS A 57 4.32 -5.90 -4.93
N CYS A 58 3.08 -6.15 -5.32
CA CYS A 58 2.09 -5.14 -5.66
C CYS A 58 1.33 -4.75 -4.38
N LEU A 59 1.31 -3.46 -4.08
CA LEU A 59 0.60 -2.90 -2.92
C LEU A 59 -0.65 -2.19 -3.38
N ILE A 60 -1.75 -2.33 -2.64
CA ILE A 60 -2.99 -1.62 -2.93
C ILE A 60 -2.76 -0.10 -2.87
N ASP A 61 -3.32 0.63 -3.84
CA ASP A 61 -3.15 2.09 -3.93
C ASP A 61 -3.99 2.83 -2.88
N ASP A 62 -5.16 2.29 -2.55
CA ASP A 62 -6.06 2.81 -1.52
C ASP A 62 -6.39 1.71 -0.50
N ILE A 63 -5.82 1.84 0.70
CA ILE A 63 -6.06 0.93 1.83
C ILE A 63 -7.55 0.87 2.20
N GLY A 64 -8.32 1.94 1.98
CA GLY A 64 -9.76 1.97 2.24
C GLY A 64 -10.56 1.00 1.36
N LEU A 65 -9.97 0.50 0.28
CA LEU A 65 -10.56 -0.49 -0.64
C LEU A 65 -10.08 -1.92 -0.37
N ALA A 66 -9.29 -2.15 0.67
CA ALA A 66 -8.85 -3.49 1.06
C ALA A 66 -9.98 -4.30 1.71
N ASN A 67 -10.00 -5.62 1.49
CA ASN A 67 -10.93 -6.55 2.16
C ASN A 67 -10.25 -7.63 3.00
N ASP A 68 -8.93 -7.68 3.02
CA ASP A 68 -8.14 -8.65 3.78
C ASP A 68 -6.99 -7.96 4.51
N ALA A 69 -6.54 -8.57 5.61
CA ALA A 69 -5.37 -8.10 6.34
C ALA A 69 -4.10 -8.13 5.46
N GLY A 70 -3.21 -7.20 5.73
CA GLY A 70 -1.87 -7.18 5.19
C GLY A 70 -1.09 -8.41 5.65
N VAL A 71 -0.26 -8.93 4.74
CA VAL A 71 0.67 -10.01 5.03
C VAL A 71 2.05 -9.42 5.23
N GLU A 72 2.79 -9.96 6.20
CA GLU A 72 4.21 -9.62 6.37
C GLU A 72 4.98 -10.00 5.11
N VAL A 73 5.75 -9.06 4.55
CA VAL A 73 6.54 -9.31 3.36
C VAL A 73 8.00 -9.53 3.73
N LYS A 74 8.55 -10.69 3.37
CA LYS A 74 9.96 -10.98 3.55
C LYS A 74 10.77 -10.39 2.39
N SER A 75 11.50 -9.31 2.69
CA SER A 75 12.43 -8.67 1.74
C SER A 75 13.71 -8.22 2.45
N ARG A 76 14.83 -8.15 1.71
CA ARG A 76 16.09 -7.56 2.19
C ARG A 76 15.97 -6.08 2.54
N CYS A 77 14.93 -5.41 2.04
CA CYS A 77 14.67 -3.99 2.25
C CYS A 77 13.40 -3.71 3.06
N ALA A 78 12.81 -4.73 3.69
CA ALA A 78 11.73 -4.60 4.65
C ALA A 78 12.27 -4.87 6.05
N LEU A 79 11.99 -3.97 6.99
CA LEU A 79 12.42 -4.06 8.38
C LEU A 79 11.19 -3.89 9.29
N GLU A 80 11.22 -4.50 10.45
CA GLU A 80 10.23 -4.20 11.49
C GLU A 80 10.37 -2.75 11.99
N PRO A 81 9.27 -2.05 12.27
CA PRO A 81 9.30 -0.76 12.94
C PRO A 81 9.95 -0.87 14.32
N LYS A 82 10.81 0.08 14.68
CA LYS A 82 11.53 0.09 15.97
C LYS A 82 11.12 1.21 16.92
N GLY A 83 10.32 2.17 16.46
CA GLY A 83 9.90 3.31 17.26
C GLY A 83 8.43 3.27 17.65
N ILE A 84 7.89 4.45 17.98
CA ILE A 84 6.49 4.60 18.39
C ILE A 84 5.57 4.41 17.16
N CYS A 85 4.52 3.62 17.35
CA CYS A 85 3.42 3.47 16.41
C CYS A 85 2.15 4.10 16.97
N THR A 86 1.24 4.51 16.10
CA THR A 86 -0.12 4.84 16.49
C THR A 86 -0.87 3.57 16.90
N GLN A 87 -1.91 3.73 17.73
CA GLN A 87 -2.70 2.61 18.25
C GLN A 87 -3.84 2.18 17.33
N ASP A 88 -4.21 3.03 16.37
CA ASP A 88 -5.25 2.71 15.41
C ASP A 88 -4.81 1.61 14.46
N ILE A 89 -5.75 0.79 14.00
CA ILE A 89 -5.49 -0.29 13.06
C ILE A 89 -6.24 0.01 11.75
N ASN A 90 -5.50 0.07 10.65
CA ASN A 90 -6.05 0.29 9.32
C ASN A 90 -6.69 -1.00 8.75
N GLN A 91 -7.24 -0.90 7.54
CA GLN A 91 -7.91 -2.02 6.85
C GLN A 91 -6.96 -3.18 6.54
N CYS A 92 -5.64 -2.92 6.43
CA CYS A 92 -4.61 -3.94 6.30
C CYS A 92 -4.17 -4.52 7.65
N GLY A 93 -4.81 -4.19 8.77
CA GLY A 93 -4.47 -4.78 10.07
C GLY A 93 -3.18 -4.25 10.68
N HIS A 94 -2.67 -3.10 10.22
CA HIS A 94 -1.45 -2.48 10.72
C HIS A 94 -1.72 -1.09 11.30
N ALA A 95 -0.78 -0.60 12.10
CA ALA A 95 -0.83 0.80 12.54
C ALA A 95 -0.83 1.74 11.32
N SER A 96 -1.54 2.86 11.37
CA SER A 96 -1.51 3.81 10.25
C SER A 96 -0.17 4.54 10.15
N ILE A 97 0.52 4.75 11.27
CA ILE A 97 1.82 5.44 11.30
C ILE A 97 2.73 4.74 12.31
N CYS A 98 3.97 4.48 11.90
CA CYS A 98 5.06 4.08 12.80
C CYS A 98 6.34 4.85 12.51
N GLN A 99 7.16 5.02 13.54
CA GLN A 99 8.53 5.49 13.40
C GLN A 99 9.43 4.37 12.86
N CYS A 100 10.27 4.74 11.89
CA CYS A 100 11.18 3.85 11.22
C CYS A 100 12.65 4.21 11.48
N PRO A 101 13.56 3.22 11.40
CA PRO A 101 14.99 3.47 11.37
C PRO A 101 15.38 4.41 10.22
N ASP A 102 16.54 5.07 10.35
CA ASP A 102 17.05 6.01 9.37
C ASP A 102 17.06 5.42 7.95
N ASN A 103 16.74 6.27 6.96
CA ASN A 103 16.67 5.94 5.54
C ASN A 103 15.62 4.87 5.16
N THR A 104 14.59 4.69 5.99
CA THR A 104 13.42 3.85 5.64
C THR A 104 12.12 4.61 5.87
N THR A 105 11.05 4.17 5.21
CA THR A 105 9.72 4.78 5.29
C THR A 105 8.70 3.73 5.68
N TYR A 106 7.83 4.04 6.63
CA TYR A 106 6.79 3.12 7.06
C TYR A 106 5.76 2.91 5.95
N SER A 107 5.44 1.65 5.67
CA SER A 107 4.35 1.27 4.79
C SER A 107 3.18 0.76 5.62
N PRO A 108 2.07 1.52 5.74
CA PRO A 108 0.88 1.07 6.45
C PRO A 108 0.19 -0.14 5.78
N VAL A 109 0.50 -0.44 4.51
CA VAL A 109 -0.04 -1.59 3.77
C VAL A 109 0.52 -2.92 4.26
N ILE A 110 1.79 -2.95 4.68
CA ILE A 110 2.50 -4.17 5.08
C ILE A 110 3.06 -4.13 6.52
N GLY A 111 2.81 -3.04 7.24
CA GLY A 111 3.23 -2.91 8.65
C GLY A 111 4.75 -2.87 8.85
N GLN A 112 5.51 -2.52 7.82
CA GLN A 112 6.97 -2.58 7.82
C GLN A 112 7.61 -1.28 7.34
N CYS A 113 8.84 -1.05 7.78
CA CYS A 113 9.71 0.01 7.30
C CYS A 113 10.42 -0.44 6.03
N VAL A 114 10.22 0.28 4.93
CA VAL A 114 10.74 -0.06 3.61
C VAL A 114 11.84 0.91 3.22
N LYS A 115 12.99 0.37 2.79
CA LYS A 115 14.05 1.20 2.20
C LYS A 115 13.61 1.71 0.84
N LYS A 116 13.72 3.02 0.61
CA LYS A 116 13.49 3.59 -0.72
C LYS A 116 14.65 3.19 -1.63
N LEU A 117 14.35 2.56 -2.75
CA LEU A 117 15.33 2.39 -3.83
C LEU A 117 15.54 3.74 -4.49
N GLU A 118 16.79 4.21 -4.51
CA GLU A 118 17.13 5.32 -5.39
C GLU A 118 17.05 4.81 -6.82
N THR A 119 16.24 5.46 -7.65
CA THR A 119 16.33 5.27 -9.09
C THR A 119 17.76 5.63 -9.51
N PRO A 120 18.46 4.77 -10.27
CA PRO A 120 19.75 5.16 -10.82
C PRO A 120 19.56 6.48 -11.58
N LYS A 121 20.34 7.50 -11.22
CA LYS A 121 20.37 8.76 -11.95
C LYS A 121 21.00 8.50 -13.32
N GLY A 122 20.18 8.50 -14.36
CA GLY A 122 20.60 8.54 -15.76
C GLY A 122 19.79 7.57 -16.64
N GLU A 123 19.34 7.91 -17.84
CA GLU A 123 19.39 9.11 -18.68
C GLU A 123 18.13 9.03 -19.58
N TYR A 124 17.59 10.18 -20.01
CA TYR A 124 16.47 10.26 -20.96
C TYR A 124 16.84 9.71 -22.33
#